data_AF-A0A6A7MDW8-F1
#
_entry.id   AF-A0A6A7MDW8-F1
#
_cell.length_a   1.000
_cell.length_b   1.000
_cell.length_c   1.000
_cell.angle_alpha   90.00
_cell.angle_beta   90.00
_cell.angle_gamma   90.00
#
_symmetry.space_group_name_H-M   'P 1'
#
loop_
_entity.id
_entity.type
_entity.pdbx_description
1 polymer ?
#
loop_
_entity_poly.entity_id
_entity_poly.type
_entity_poly.pdbx_seq_one_letter_code
_entity_poly.pdbx_strand_id
1 'polypeptide(L)'
;MPPTLVQRTDGSKPTPEERQTLSDLHRDWLTPCRKAQIDGSVAILPALQRTMLRYAEREDAVYAALVQGRLTWGEANTQSAAIRVETTNAMYEVAGQAAQDLRRQHAHEMERRAAAMVALGNAMVEFADQRIEAERQRQQSQPRQTICQNAGGFLSCTTY
;
A
#
# COMPACT_ATOMS: atom_id res chain seq x y z
N MET A 1 -3.85 -11.71 27.09
CA MET A 1 -4.02 -11.21 28.46
C MET A 1 -2.65 -10.97 29.06
N PRO A 2 -2.39 -9.82 29.71
CA PRO A 2 -1.13 -9.61 30.44
C PRO A 2 -1.04 -10.55 31.65
N PRO A 3 0.18 -10.99 32.02
CA PRO A 3 0.36 -11.82 33.21
C PRO A 3 0.00 -11.05 34.49
N THR A 4 -0.58 -11.74 35.46
CA THR A 4 -0.90 -11.16 36.77
C THR A 4 0.37 -10.88 37.58
N LEU A 5 0.26 -10.12 38.67
CA LEU A 5 1.38 -9.88 39.58
C LEU A 5 1.96 -11.20 40.11
N VAL A 6 1.10 -12.12 40.54
CA VAL A 6 1.50 -13.46 41.03
C VAL A 6 2.32 -14.21 39.98
N GLN A 7 1.85 -14.22 38.73
CA GLN A 7 2.55 -14.88 37.62
C GLN A 7 3.89 -14.24 37.29
N ARG A 8 4.07 -12.95 37.56
CA ARG A 8 5.33 -12.22 37.34
C ARG A 8 6.34 -12.41 38.46
N THR A 9 5.85 -12.64 39.68
CA THR A 9 6.71 -12.84 40.87
C THR A 9 6.99 -14.31 41.17
N ASP A 10 6.53 -15.24 40.33
CA ASP A 10 6.77 -16.65 40.51
C ASP A 10 8.28 -16.96 40.33
N GLY A 11 8.95 -17.22 41.45
CA GLY A 11 10.37 -17.58 41.48
C GLY A 11 10.66 -19.05 41.20
N SER A 12 9.63 -19.88 40.99
CA SER A 12 9.83 -21.30 40.72
C SER A 12 10.29 -21.53 39.27
N LYS A 13 11.06 -22.60 39.08
CA LYS A 13 11.52 -23.05 37.77
C LYS A 13 10.68 -24.23 37.29
N PRO A 14 10.52 -24.43 35.98
CA PRO A 14 9.80 -25.57 35.45
C PRO A 14 10.38 -26.90 35.92
N THR A 15 9.54 -27.82 36.39
CA THR A 15 9.95 -29.20 36.72
C THR A 15 10.40 -29.94 35.45
N PRO A 16 11.10 -31.09 35.57
CA PRO A 16 11.41 -31.92 34.40
C PRO A 16 10.18 -32.28 33.54
N GLU A 17 9.04 -32.64 34.16
CA GLU A 17 7.80 -32.97 33.44
C GLU A 17 7.21 -31.72 32.75
N GLU A 18 7.23 -30.57 33.41
CA GLU A 18 6.76 -29.31 32.83
C GLU A 18 7.65 -28.88 31.65
N ARG A 19 8.97 -29.08 31.73
CA ARG A 19 9.89 -28.80 30.61
C ARG A 19 9.60 -29.66 29.39
N GLN A 20 9.28 -30.93 29.58
CA GLN A 20 8.86 -31.80 28.49
C GLN A 20 7.53 -31.32 27.90
N THR A 21 6.55 -31.02 28.74
CA THR A 21 5.24 -30.48 28.33
C THR A 21 5.39 -29.19 27.53
N LEU A 22 6.28 -28.29 27.97
CA LEU A 22 6.60 -27.08 27.24
C LEU A 22 7.20 -27.42 25.87
N SER A 23 8.21 -28.29 25.81
CA SER A 23 8.82 -28.68 24.53
C SER A 23 7.79 -29.21 23.51
N ASP A 24 6.86 -30.06 23.97
CA ASP A 24 5.79 -30.61 23.13
C ASP A 24 4.78 -29.51 22.72
N LEU A 25 4.37 -28.64 23.65
CA LEU A 25 3.48 -27.51 23.35
C LEU A 25 4.11 -26.56 22.31
N HIS A 26 5.41 -26.29 22.41
CA HIS A 26 6.12 -25.45 21.46
C HIS A 26 6.10 -26.04 20.05
N ARG A 27 6.55 -27.29 19.94
CA ARG A 27 6.64 -28.01 18.67
C ARG A 27 5.28 -28.20 18.01
N ASP A 28 4.30 -28.70 18.77
CA ASP A 28 3.07 -29.24 18.20
C ASP A 28 1.98 -28.18 18.03
N TRP A 29 2.04 -27.08 18.80
CA TRP A 29 1.00 -26.06 18.80
C TRP A 29 1.52 -24.65 18.52
N LEU A 30 2.52 -24.18 19.28
CA LEU A 30 2.93 -22.77 19.17
C LEU A 30 3.62 -22.47 17.84
N THR A 31 4.53 -23.33 17.37
CA THR A 31 5.23 -23.12 16.11
C THR A 31 4.27 -23.10 14.91
N PRO A 32 3.34 -24.08 14.74
CA PRO A 32 2.34 -24.02 13.67
C PRO A 32 1.41 -22.80 13.76
N CYS A 33 0.88 -22.49 14.94
CA CYS A 33 0.01 -21.33 15.13
C CYS A 33 0.72 -20.02 14.80
N ARG A 34 1.98 -19.88 15.25
CA ARG A 34 2.75 -18.67 14.97
C ARG A 34 3.10 -18.54 13.50
N LYS A 35 3.44 -19.64 12.82
CA LYS A 35 3.63 -19.62 11.36
C LYS A 35 2.39 -19.10 10.65
N ALA A 36 1.21 -19.65 10.97
CA ALA A 36 -0.05 -19.20 10.38
C ALA A 36 -0.32 -17.71 10.66
N GLN A 37 -0.03 -17.23 11.88
CA GLN A 37 -0.16 -15.81 12.24
C GLN A 37 0.79 -14.92 11.41
N ILE A 38 2.06 -15.32 11.28
CA ILE A 38 3.05 -14.58 10.48
C ILE A 38 2.61 -14.54 9.02
N ASP A 39 2.28 -15.68 8.43
CA ASP A 39 1.88 -15.79 7.04
C ASP A 39 0.64 -14.93 6.76
N GLY A 40 -0.38 -15.00 7.62
CA GLY A 40 -1.58 -14.16 7.51
C GLY A 40 -1.31 -12.66 7.66
N SER A 41 -0.43 -12.27 8.60
CA SER A 41 -0.07 -10.86 8.78
C SER A 41 0.69 -10.30 7.58
N VAL A 42 1.60 -11.09 7.02
CA VAL A 42 2.43 -10.73 5.85
C VAL A 42 1.60 -10.68 4.58
N ALA A 43 0.58 -11.54 4.44
CA ALA A 43 -0.35 -11.48 3.32
C ALA A 43 -1.15 -10.15 3.28
N ILE A 44 -1.47 -9.59 4.45
CA ILE A 44 -2.19 -8.32 4.57
C ILE A 44 -1.25 -7.12 4.40
N LEU A 45 -0.13 -7.11 5.13
CA LEU A 45 0.84 -6.04 5.09
C LEU A 45 2.26 -6.63 5.06
N PRO A 46 2.88 -6.77 3.88
CA PRO A 46 4.19 -7.41 3.73
C PRO A 46 5.29 -6.79 4.60
N ALA A 47 5.20 -5.48 4.85
CA ALA A 47 6.14 -4.76 5.71
C ALA A 47 6.21 -5.30 7.16
N LEU A 48 5.21 -6.05 7.63
CA LEU A 48 5.20 -6.66 8.95
C LEU A 48 6.13 -7.88 9.09
N GLN A 49 6.60 -8.47 7.98
CA GLN A 49 7.35 -9.72 8.00
C GLN A 49 8.52 -9.69 8.97
N ARG A 50 9.35 -8.65 8.90
CA ARG A 50 10.53 -8.52 9.77
C ARG A 50 10.15 -8.40 11.24
N THR A 51 9.14 -7.58 11.56
CA THR A 51 8.64 -7.39 12.93
C THR A 51 8.13 -8.71 13.52
N MET A 52 7.36 -9.46 12.73
CA MET A 52 6.76 -10.72 13.16
C MET A 52 7.79 -11.85 13.32
N LEU A 53 8.81 -11.92 12.45
CA LEU A 53 9.91 -12.88 12.60
C LEU A 53 10.76 -12.56 13.83
N ARG A 54 11.06 -11.28 14.09
CA ARG A 54 11.78 -10.86 15.29
C ARG A 54 11.00 -11.17 16.57
N TYR A 55 9.67 -11.01 16.54
CA TYR A 55 8.80 -11.43 17.64
C TYR A 55 8.94 -12.93 17.92
N ALA A 56 8.82 -13.75 16.87
CA ALA A 56 8.93 -15.20 16.98
C ALA A 56 10.27 -15.65 17.56
N GLU A 57 11.38 -15.12 17.03
CA GLU A 57 12.73 -15.42 17.50
C GLU A 57 12.91 -15.10 18.98
N ARG A 58 12.42 -13.93 19.43
CA ARG A 58 12.57 -13.51 20.83
C ARG A 58 11.73 -14.35 21.78
N GLU A 59 10.49 -14.67 21.43
CA GLU A 59 9.66 -15.58 22.24
C GLU A 59 10.25 -16.99 22.27
N ASP A 60 10.84 -17.47 21.16
CA ASP A 60 11.50 -18.78 21.13
C ASP A 60 12.74 -18.83 22.02
N ALA A 61 13.50 -17.73 22.12
CA ALA A 61 14.61 -17.63 23.05
C ALA A 61 14.15 -17.71 24.52
N VAL A 62 13.05 -17.03 24.88
CA VAL A 62 12.44 -17.14 26.22
C VAL A 62 11.98 -18.58 26.48
N TYR A 63 11.33 -19.19 25.50
CA TYR A 63 10.82 -20.55 25.60
C TYR A 63 11.94 -21.58 25.78
N ALA A 64 12.99 -21.49 24.96
CA ALA A 64 14.14 -22.36 25.06
C ALA A 64 14.83 -22.21 26.42
N ALA A 65 14.92 -21.00 26.96
CA ALA A 65 15.50 -20.76 28.28
C ALA A 65 14.65 -21.34 29.43
N LEU A 66 13.31 -21.32 29.32
CA LEU A 66 12.40 -22.04 30.24
C LEU A 66 12.60 -23.55 30.17
N VAL A 67 12.59 -24.13 28.96
CA VAL A 67 12.79 -25.58 28.75
C VAL A 67 14.16 -26.04 29.25
N GLN A 68 15.19 -25.19 29.18
CA GLN A 68 16.52 -25.49 29.71
C GLN A 68 16.64 -25.25 31.23
N GLY A 69 15.58 -24.79 31.91
CA GLY A 69 15.59 -24.48 33.34
C GLY A 69 16.46 -23.27 33.70
N ARG A 70 16.74 -22.40 32.73
CA ARG A 70 17.56 -21.18 32.92
C ARG A 70 16.73 -20.04 33.51
N LEU A 71 15.45 -19.94 33.14
CA LEU A 71 14.51 -18.93 33.65
C LEU A 71 13.52 -19.53 34.65
N THR A 72 13.04 -18.69 35.57
CA THR A 72 11.82 -18.94 36.34
C THR A 72 10.56 -18.62 35.52
N TRP A 73 9.40 -19.08 35.99
CA TRP A 73 8.11 -18.70 35.38
C TRP A 73 7.89 -17.19 35.39
N GLY A 74 8.22 -16.51 36.49
CA GLY A 74 8.09 -15.07 36.64
C GLY A 74 8.97 -14.27 35.69
N GLU A 75 10.23 -14.68 35.53
CA GLU A 75 11.17 -14.06 34.59
C GLU A 75 10.68 -14.19 33.15
N ALA A 76 10.25 -15.39 32.74
CA ALA A 76 9.74 -15.63 31.41
C ALA A 76 8.45 -14.85 31.13
N ASN A 77 7.50 -14.84 32.06
CA ASN A 77 6.27 -14.05 31.94
C ASN A 77 6.56 -12.55 31.80
N THR A 78 7.54 -12.04 32.53
CA THR A 78 7.97 -10.64 32.45
C THR A 78 8.59 -10.33 31.09
N GLN A 79 9.50 -11.18 30.61
CA GLN A 79 10.17 -11.02 29.32
C GLN A 79 9.18 -11.12 28.14
N SER A 80 8.34 -12.15 28.10
CA SER A 80 7.31 -12.30 27.06
C SER A 80 6.32 -11.14 27.05
N ALA A 81 5.93 -10.61 28.22
CA ALA A 81 5.09 -9.42 28.28
C ALA A 81 5.76 -8.18 27.66
N ALA A 82 7.06 -7.96 27.95
CA ALA A 82 7.81 -6.86 27.34
C ALA A 82 7.93 -7.03 25.83
N ILE A 83 8.27 -8.24 25.35
CA ILE A 83 8.36 -8.57 23.92
C ILE A 83 7.05 -8.26 23.20
N ARG A 84 5.90 -8.63 23.79
CA ARG A 84 4.58 -8.35 23.21
C ARG A 84 4.27 -6.87 23.10
N VAL A 85 4.60 -6.08 24.12
CA VAL A 85 4.39 -4.62 24.10
C VAL A 85 5.26 -3.98 23.02
N GLU A 86 6.54 -4.30 22.99
CA GLU A 86 7.48 -3.77 22.00
C GLU A 86 7.08 -4.15 20.56
N THR A 87 6.66 -5.40 20.36
CA THR A 87 6.19 -5.88 19.06
C THR A 87 4.92 -5.17 18.62
N THR A 88 3.95 -5.00 19.54
CA THR A 88 2.70 -4.29 19.26
C THR A 88 2.98 -2.85 18.83
N ASN A 89 3.88 -2.15 19.51
CA ASN A 89 4.28 -0.79 19.15
C ASN A 89 4.95 -0.76 17.75
N ALA A 90 5.89 -1.67 17.49
CA ALA A 90 6.55 -1.78 16.19
C ALA A 90 5.55 -2.09 15.05
N MET A 91 4.53 -2.91 15.31
CA MET A 91 3.47 -3.16 14.33
C MET A 91 2.65 -1.89 14.03
N TYR A 92 2.30 -1.11 15.05
CA TYR A 92 1.60 0.16 14.85
C TYR A 92 2.43 1.18 14.07
N GLU A 93 3.74 1.25 14.31
CA GLU A 93 4.65 2.10 13.54
C GLU A 93 4.66 1.70 12.06
N VAL A 94 4.82 0.42 11.76
CA VAL A 94 4.80 -0.10 10.38
C VAL A 94 3.46 0.17 9.70
N ALA A 95 2.35 -0.08 10.39
CA ALA A 95 1.01 0.19 9.85
C ALA A 95 0.79 1.69 9.61
N GLY A 96 1.29 2.54 10.53
CA GLY A 96 1.22 4.00 10.39
C GLY A 96 2.00 4.50 9.18
N GLN A 97 3.22 3.99 8.96
CA GLN A 97 4.02 4.31 7.78
C GLN A 97 3.32 3.87 6.49
N ALA A 98 2.82 2.63 6.44
CA ALA A 98 2.09 2.12 5.28
C ALA A 98 0.85 2.98 4.95
N ALA A 99 0.10 3.43 5.97
CA ALA A 99 -1.05 4.31 5.77
C ALA A 99 -0.64 5.70 5.24
N GLN A 100 0.48 6.25 5.70
CA GLN A 100 1.02 7.51 5.18
C GLN A 100 1.46 7.37 3.72
N ASP A 101 2.15 6.29 3.38
CA ASP A 101 2.59 5.98 2.02
C ASP A 101 1.40 5.88 1.06
N LEU A 102 0.36 5.16 1.47
CA LEU A 102 -0.87 5.04 0.68
C LEU A 102 -1.52 6.40 0.42
N ARG A 103 -1.61 7.26 1.44
CA ARG A 103 -2.17 8.62 1.27
C ARG A 103 -1.34 9.46 0.30
N ARG A 104 -0.01 9.38 0.37
CA ARG A 104 0.89 10.10 -0.55
C ARG A 104 0.73 9.59 -1.99
N GLN A 105 0.70 8.28 -2.18
CA GLN A 105 0.49 7.67 -3.50
C GLN A 105 -0.86 8.07 -4.08
N HIS A 106 -1.92 8.07 -3.27
CA HIS A 106 -3.25 8.49 -3.69
C HIS A 106 -3.29 9.97 -4.10
N ALA A 107 -2.67 10.86 -3.34
CA ALA A 107 -2.57 12.28 -3.69
C ALA A 107 -1.87 12.47 -5.05
N HIS A 108 -0.74 11.79 -5.27
CA HIS A 108 -0.04 11.84 -6.56
C HIS A 108 -0.83 11.24 -7.71
N GLU A 109 -1.64 10.20 -7.46
CA GLU A 109 -2.54 9.67 -8.49
C GLU A 109 -3.63 10.69 -8.87
N MET A 110 -4.23 11.36 -7.88
CA MET A 110 -5.25 12.39 -8.11
C MET A 110 -4.68 13.59 -8.87
N GLU A 111 -3.49 14.06 -8.52
CA GLU A 111 -2.78 15.11 -9.26
C GLU A 111 -2.54 14.72 -10.71
N ARG A 112 -2.05 13.49 -10.97
CA ARG A 112 -1.84 12.99 -12.34
C ARG A 112 -3.14 12.92 -13.13
N ARG A 113 -4.24 12.46 -12.51
CA ARG A 113 -5.57 12.42 -13.15
C ARG A 113 -6.08 13.82 -13.47
N ALA A 114 -5.94 14.77 -12.55
CA ALA A 114 -6.35 16.15 -12.78
C ALA A 114 -5.55 16.78 -13.93
N ALA A 115 -4.22 16.63 -13.95
CA ALA A 115 -3.37 17.11 -15.03
C ALA A 115 -3.73 16.48 -16.39
N ALA A 116 -4.02 15.17 -16.42
CA ALA A 116 -4.46 14.49 -17.63
C ALA A 116 -5.81 15.03 -18.15
N MET A 117 -6.77 15.32 -17.26
CA MET A 117 -8.05 15.92 -17.66
C MET A 117 -7.88 17.34 -18.22
N VAL A 118 -7.00 18.15 -17.63
CA VAL A 118 -6.68 19.49 -18.16
C VAL A 118 -6.04 19.39 -19.54
N ALA A 119 -5.06 18.49 -19.72
CA ALA A 119 -4.41 18.28 -21.01
C ALA A 119 -5.40 17.81 -22.09
N LEU A 120 -6.31 16.91 -21.74
CA LEU A 120 -7.38 16.47 -22.66
C LEU A 120 -8.31 17.64 -23.03
N GLY A 121 -8.69 18.47 -22.06
CA GLY A 121 -9.47 19.69 -22.30
C GLY A 121 -8.79 20.62 -23.31
N ASN A 122 -7.51 20.91 -23.09
CA ASN A 122 -6.73 21.76 -23.99
C ASN A 122 -6.62 21.17 -25.40
N ALA A 123 -6.35 19.86 -25.51
CA ALA A 123 -6.27 19.19 -26.80
C ALA A 123 -7.60 19.21 -27.58
N MET A 124 -8.74 19.11 -26.88
CA MET A 124 -10.06 19.23 -27.53
C MET A 124 -10.31 20.65 -28.07
N VAL A 125 -9.89 21.68 -27.33
CA VAL A 125 -9.98 23.07 -27.80
C VAL A 125 -9.08 23.30 -29.01
N GLU A 126 -7.82 22.89 -28.95
CA GLU A 126 -6.88 23.00 -30.07
C GLU A 126 -7.40 22.27 -31.31
N PHE A 127 -7.99 21.08 -31.13
CA PHE A 127 -8.59 20.34 -32.23
C PHE A 127 -9.81 21.07 -32.82
N ALA A 128 -10.67 21.67 -31.99
CA ALA A 128 -11.79 22.47 -32.46
C ALA A 128 -11.33 23.69 -33.27
N ASP A 129 -10.31 24.40 -32.79
CA ASP A 129 -9.73 25.56 -33.46
C ASP A 129 -9.13 25.19 -34.81
N GLN A 130 -8.39 24.08 -34.89
CA GLN A 130 -7.85 23.57 -36.15
C GLN A 130 -8.94 23.26 -37.18
N ARG A 131 -10.09 22.73 -36.75
CA ARG A 131 -11.22 22.46 -37.65
C ARG A 131 -11.84 23.76 -38.18
N ILE A 132 -12.05 24.75 -37.31
CA ILE A 132 -12.60 26.06 -37.70
C ILE A 132 -11.67 26.74 -38.72
N GLU A 133 -10.37 26.72 -38.47
CA GLU A 133 -9.40 27.34 -39.37
C GLU A 133 -9.32 26.61 -40.72
N ALA A 134 -9.32 25.27 -40.70
CA ALA A 134 -9.37 24.48 -41.94
C ALA A 134 -10.66 24.72 -42.74
N GLU A 135 -11.81 24.89 -42.08
CA GLU A 135 -13.07 25.24 -42.73
C GLU A 135 -13.04 26.66 -43.32
N ARG A 136 -12.48 27.64 -42.61
CA ARG A 136 -12.28 29.00 -43.13
C ARG A 136 -11.38 29.01 -44.37
N GLN A 137 -10.25 28.30 -44.32
CA GLN A 137 -9.36 28.17 -45.46
C GLN A 137 -10.06 27.53 -46.65
N ARG A 138 -10.86 26.48 -46.42
CA ARG A 138 -11.67 25.86 -47.49
C ARG A 138 -12.68 26.83 -48.09
N GLN A 139 -13.36 27.66 -47.28
CA GLN A 139 -14.29 28.67 -47.80
C GLN A 139 -13.58 29.77 -48.62
N GLN A 140 -12.39 30.19 -48.19
CA GLN A 140 -11.59 31.19 -48.91
C GLN A 140 -10.96 30.65 -50.20
N SER A 141 -10.62 29.36 -50.23
CA SER A 141 -10.00 28.69 -51.38
C SER A 141 -11.01 28.01 -52.32
N GLN A 142 -12.32 28.15 -52.07
CA GLN A 142 -13.31 27.73 -53.05
C GLN A 142 -13.11 28.54 -54.34
N PRO A 143 -12.90 27.88 -55.49
CA PRO A 143 -12.72 28.58 -56.75
C PRO A 143 -14.01 29.31 -57.09
N ARG A 144 -13.97 30.64 -56.99
CA ARG A 144 -15.08 31.48 -57.44
C ARG A 144 -15.19 31.38 -58.95
N GLN A 145 -16.36 31.00 -59.45
CA GLN A 145 -16.59 30.93 -60.87
C GLN A 145 -17.06 32.30 -61.35
N THR A 146 -16.19 33.00 -62.08
CA THR A 146 -16.58 34.23 -62.78
C THR A 146 -17.08 33.86 -64.17
N ILE A 147 -18.37 34.03 -64.40
CA ILE A 147 -18.98 33.87 -65.71
C ILE A 147 -19.08 35.26 -66.33
N CYS A 148 -18.43 35.45 -67.47
CA CYS A 148 -18.52 36.67 -68.26
C CYS A 148 -19.32 36.42 -69.53
N GLN A 149 -20.30 37.28 -69.82
CA GLN A 149 -21.07 37.28 -71.05
C GLN A 149 -20.83 38.59 -71.80
N ASN A 150 -20.55 38.49 -73.10
CA ASN A 150 -20.37 39.64 -73.99
C ASN A 150 -21.56 39.75 -74.93
N ALA A 151 -22.25 40.89 -74.89
CA ALA A 151 -23.34 41.20 -75.79
C ALA A 151 -23.09 42.56 -76.44
N GLY A 152 -22.76 42.55 -77.74
CA GLY A 152 -22.78 43.75 -78.59
C GLY A 152 -21.90 44.92 -78.11
N GLY A 153 -20.76 44.65 -77.45
CA GLY A 153 -19.83 45.68 -76.98
C GLY A 153 -19.83 45.92 -75.47
N PHE A 154 -20.73 45.28 -74.71
CA PHE A 154 -20.76 45.33 -73.26
C PHE A 154 -20.31 44.00 -72.65
N LEU A 155 -19.34 44.05 -71.74
CA LEU A 155 -18.88 42.89 -70.97
C LEU A 155 -19.52 42.92 -69.59
N SER A 156 -20.36 41.93 -69.27
CA SER A 156 -20.92 41.74 -67.94
C SER A 156 -20.34 40.47 -67.32
N CYS A 157 -19.70 40.60 -66.16
CA CYS A 157 -19.16 39.48 -65.41
C CYS A 157 -19.88 39.35 -64.08
N THR A 158 -20.30 38.14 -63.74
CA THR A 158 -20.86 37.81 -62.43
C THR A 158 -20.01 36.73 -61.79
N THR A 159 -19.59 36.97 -60.55
CA THR A 159 -18.78 36.04 -59.77
C THR A 159 -19.68 35.38 -58.72
N TYR A 160 -19.70 34.05 -58.70
CA TYR A 160 -20.38 33.23 -57.69
C TYR A 160 -19.35 32.56 -56.78
#